data_AF-A0A3B1JX60-F1
#
_entry.id   AF-A0A3B1JX60-F1
#
_cell.length_a   1.000
_cell.length_b   1.000
_cell.length_c   1.000
_cell.angle_alpha   90.00
_cell.angle_beta   90.00
_cell.angle_gamma   90.00
#
_symmetry.space_group_name_H-M   'P 1'
#
loop_
_entity.id
_entity.type
_entity.pdbx_description
1 polymer ?
#
loop_
_entity_poly.entity_id
_entity_poly.type
_entity_poly.pdbx_seq_one_letter_code
_entity_poly.pdbx_strand_id
1 'polypeptide(L)' 'MRRGRRKAVNKDRVFGCDLLEHLATTNQEPHVLRSCSEFIEKNGIVDGIYRLSGVSSNTQK' A
#
# COMPACT_ATOMS: atom_id res chain seq x y z
N MET A 1 -16.16 -11.56 -21.71
CA MET A 1 -16.38 -10.52 -20.67
C MET A 1 -16.43 -11.19 -19.30
N ARG A 2 -15.33 -11.17 -18.52
CA ARG A 2 -15.37 -11.69 -17.14
C ARG A 2 -16.07 -10.66 -16.27
N ARG A 3 -17.33 -10.94 -15.87
CA ARG A 3 -18.05 -10.16 -14.86
C ARG A 3 -17.23 -10.20 -13.57
N GLY A 4 -16.46 -9.14 -13.32
CA GLY A 4 -15.76 -8.94 -12.06
C GLY A 4 -16.80 -8.91 -10.96
N ARG A 5 -16.82 -9.96 -10.14
CA ARG A 5 -17.61 -10.04 -8.91
C ARG A 5 -17.19 -8.82 -8.07
N ARG A 6 -18.03 -7.78 -8.02
CA ARG A 6 -17.84 -6.63 -7.12
C ARG A 6 -17.88 -7.21 -5.70
N LYS A 7 -16.71 -7.61 -5.19
CA LYS A 7 -16.57 -7.97 -3.78
C LYS A 7 -16.96 -6.70 -3.02
N ALA A 8 -17.87 -6.84 -2.06
CA ALA A 8 -18.22 -5.75 -1.16
C ALA A 8 -16.91 -5.08 -0.70
N VAL A 9 -16.84 -3.75 -0.87
CA VAL A 9 -15.72 -2.93 -0.40
C VAL A 9 -15.63 -3.16 1.10
N ASN A 10 -14.72 -4.04 1.49
CA ASN A 10 -14.39 -4.23 2.88
C ASN A 10 -13.58 -2.98 3.25
N LYS A 11 -14.19 -2.08 4.04
CA LYS A 11 -13.64 -0.79 4.44
C LYS A 11 -12.25 -0.89 5.09
N ASP A 12 -11.87 -2.06 5.58
CA ASP A 12 -10.59 -2.29 6.25
C ASP A 12 -9.47 -2.70 5.27
N ARG A 13 -9.79 -2.97 3.99
CA ARG A 13 -8.78 -3.40 3.02
C ARG A 13 -8.11 -2.19 2.38
N VAL A 14 -6.88 -1.90 2.81
CA VAL A 14 -6.02 -0.88 2.17
C VAL A 14 -5.38 -1.42 0.88
N PHE A 15 -4.96 -2.69 0.88
CA PHE A 15 -4.32 -3.31 -0.29
C PHE A 15 -5.33 -3.83 -1.32
N GLY A 16 -5.11 -3.50 -2.59
CA GLY A 16 -5.99 -3.88 -3.71
C GLY A 16 -7.32 -3.13 -3.73
N CYS A 17 -7.45 -2.06 -2.94
CA CYS A 17 -8.54 -1.10 -3.01
C CYS A 17 -8.24 -0.05 -4.08
N ASP A 18 -9.29 0.48 -4.71
CA ASP A 18 -9.15 1.60 -5.64
C ASP A 18 -8.75 2.88 -4.88
N LEU A 19 -7.76 3.60 -5.41
CA LEU A 19 -7.23 4.79 -4.73
C LEU A 19 -8.27 5.91 -4.65
N LEU A 20 -9.10 6.11 -5.68
CA LEU A 20 -10.13 7.14 -5.66
C LEU A 20 -11.22 6.81 -4.64
N GLU A 21 -11.62 5.53 -4.54
CA GLU A 21 -12.57 5.08 -3.51
C GLU A 21 -12.01 5.29 -2.08
N HIS A 22 -10.72 5.01 -1.88
CA HIS A 22 -10.05 5.28 -0.60
C HIS A 22 -10.07 6.77 -0.27
N LEU A 23 -9.58 7.61 -1.17
CA LEU A 23 -9.51 9.07 -0.98
C LEU A 23 -10.90 9.69 -0.77
N ALA A 24 -11.93 9.23 -1.48
CA ALA A 24 -13.29 9.69 -1.30
C ALA A 24 -13.86 9.35 0.09
N THR A 25 -13.39 8.27 0.71
CA THR A 25 -13.86 7.82 2.02
C THR A 25 -13.08 8.46 3.16
N THR A 26 -11.76 8.58 3.04
CA THR A 26 -10.87 9.02 4.11
C THR A 26 -10.47 10.50 4.01
N ASN A 27 -10.60 11.10 2.82
CA ASN A 27 -10.05 12.43 2.48
C ASN A 27 -8.55 12.57 2.79
N GLN A 28 -7.83 11.46 2.88
CA GLN A 28 -6.42 11.41 3.23
C GLN A 28 -5.71 10.35 2.40
N GLU A 29 -4.44 10.59 2.09
CA GLU A 29 -3.60 9.58 1.46
C GLU A 29 -3.50 8.31 2.34
N PRO A 30 -3.36 7.11 1.75
CA PRO A 30 -3.19 5.88 2.51
C PRO A 30 -2.01 5.97 3.48
N HIS A 31 -2.26 5.73 4.76
CA HIS A 31 -1.26 5.83 5.84
C HIS A 31 0.02 5.01 5.55
N VAL A 32 -0.14 3.84 4.91
CA VAL A 32 0.99 2.99 4.49
C VAL A 32 1.99 3.72 3.59
N LEU A 33 1.52 4.58 2.69
CA LEU A 33 2.42 5.34 1.80
C LEU A 33 3.25 6.34 2.58
N ARG A 34 2.62 7.08 3.50
CA ARG A 34 3.30 8.05 4.36
C ARG A 34 4.33 7.38 5.25
N SER A 35 3.92 6.35 6.01
CA SER A 35 4.83 5.66 6.94
C SER A 35 6.01 5.00 6.23
N CYS A 36 5.79 4.36 5.08
CA CYS A 36 6.88 3.76 4.31
C CYS A 36 7.85 4.84 3.78
N SER A 37 7.33 5.95 3.27
CA SER A 37 8.16 7.04 2.73
C SER A 37 9.02 7.67 3.83
N GLU A 38 8.42 8.05 4.96
CA GLU A 38 9.14 8.60 6.12
C GLU A 38 10.22 7.64 6.64
N PHE A 39 9.92 6.35 6.71
CA PHE A 39 10.88 5.35 7.16
C PHE A 39 12.07 5.21 6.21
N ILE A 40 11.82 5.18 4.90
CA ILE A 40 12.87 5.07 3.87
C ILE A 40 13.70 6.34 3.82
N GLU A 41 13.10 7.52 3.88
CA GLU A 41 13.83 8.79 3.93
C GLU A 41 14.79 8.86 5.12
N LYS A 42 14.36 8.34 6.27
CA LYS A 42 15.17 8.33 7.49
C LYS A 42 16.24 7.24 7.53
N ASN A 43 15.97 6.04 7.01
CA ASN A 43 16.81 4.85 7.24
C ASN A 43 17.24 4.10 5.98
N GLY A 44 16.59 4.37 4.84
CA GLY A 44 16.66 3.54 3.64
C GLY A 44 17.48 4.14 2.51
N ILE A 45 18.14 5.28 2.71
CA ILE A 45 19.05 5.87 1.71
C ILE A 45 20.36 5.07 1.68
N VAL A 46 20.31 3.89 1.05
CA VAL A 46 21.39 2.91 0.94
C VAL A 46 21.51 2.39 -0.49
N ASP A 47 22.63 1.75 -0.81
CA ASP A 47 22.86 1.18 -2.14
C ASP A 47 21.80 0.15 -2.53
N GLY A 48 21.16 0.36 -3.67
CA GLY A 48 20.15 -0.55 -4.19
C GLY A 48 18.79 -0.46 -3.49
N ILE A 49 18.49 0.62 -2.77
CA ILE A 49 17.12 0.93 -2.31
C ILE A 49 16.13 0.84 -3.49
N TYR A 50 14.95 0.27 -3.23
CA TYR A 50 13.91 -0.08 -4.21
C TYR A 50 14.29 -1.17 -5.24
N ARG A 51 15.56 -1.56 -5.38
CA ARG A 51 16.03 -2.60 -6.30
C ARG A 51 16.22 -3.96 -5.63
N LEU A 52 16.81 -3.97 -4.44
CA LEU A 52 17.06 -5.21 -3.70
C LEU A 52 15.78 -5.72 -3.04
N SER A 53 15.48 -7.00 -3.22
CA SER A 53 14.28 -7.63 -2.67
C SER A 53 14.35 -7.72 -1.15
N GLY A 54 13.29 -7.25 -0.47
CA GLY A 54 13.09 -7.49 0.95
C GLY A 54 12.72 -8.94 1.27
N VAL A 55 12.73 -9.28 2.55
CA VAL A 55 12.32 -10.60 3.05
C VAL A 55 10.80 -10.74 2.95
N SER A 56 10.32 -11.58 2.02
CA SER A 56 8.90 -11.71 1.67
C SER A 56 7.99 -12.11 2.84
N SER A 57 8.50 -12.92 3.79
CA SER A 57 7.76 -13.33 4.99
C SER A 57 7.53 -12.18 5.99
N ASN A 58 8.29 -11.09 5.89
CA ASN A 58 8.08 -9.91 6.73
C ASN A 58 7.01 -8.97 6.15
N THR A 59 6.75 -9.02 4.83
CA THR A 59 5.80 -8.11 4.15
C THR A 59 4.36 -8.63 4.09
N GLN A 60 4.14 -9.93 4.34
CA GLN A 60 2.83 -10.57 4.27
C GLN A 60 2.18 -10.82 5.65
N LYS A 61 2.91 -10.58 6.74
CA LYS A 61 2.36 -10.60 8.10
C LYS A 61 1.58 -9.32 8.36
#